data_AF-A0A518UAQ8-F1
#
_entry.id   AF-A0A518UAQ8-F1
#
_cell.length_a   1.000
_cell.length_b   1.000
_cell.length_c   1.000
_cell.angle_alpha   90.00
_cell.angle_beta   90.00
_cell.angle_gamma   90.00
#
_symmetry.space_group_name_H-M   'P 1'
#
loop_
_entity.id
_entity.type
_entity.pdbx_description
1 polymer ?
#
loop_
_entity_poly.entity_id
_entity_poly.type
_entity_poly.pdbx_seq_one_letter_code
_entity_poly.pdbx_strand_id
1 'polypeptide(L)'
;MSIDDREFTQHYYRASYLFARFTVPYMRNIYREFEGDMVLTLVLGEIATRNVGQFFEQPAGPLPETVLNDLAEQRRLLRPCNANSVSEATGIPRETVRRKVNALIERGWVAQDEKGHLFVTQKSAERFERFMFDTLESLLPAAQALARMLAPGAAARHDED
;
A
#
# COMPACT_ATOMS: atom_id res chain seq x y z
N MET A 1 -1.36 12.36 -15.70
CA MET A 1 -0.23 13.31 -15.80
C MET A 1 0.98 12.53 -16.26
N SER A 2 1.65 12.95 -17.32
CA SER A 2 2.93 12.38 -17.75
C SER A 2 4.03 13.37 -17.39
N ILE A 3 5.16 12.89 -16.89
CA ILE A 3 6.29 13.73 -16.49
C ILE A 3 7.15 14.00 -17.74
N ASP A 4 7.52 15.26 -17.98
CA ASP A 4 8.44 15.63 -19.05
C ASP A 4 9.90 15.34 -18.62
N ASP A 5 10.64 14.59 -19.43
CA ASP A 5 12.04 14.20 -19.16
C ASP A 5 12.95 15.43 -18.96
N ARG A 6 12.69 16.54 -19.65
CA ARG A 6 13.45 17.78 -19.51
C ARG A 6 13.21 18.41 -18.13
N GLU A 7 11.95 18.52 -17.72
CA GLU A 7 11.57 19.08 -16.41
C GLU A 7 12.11 18.19 -15.27
N PHE A 8 12.05 16.86 -15.43
CA PHE A 8 12.63 15.93 -14.45
C PHE A 8 14.15 16.08 -14.34
N THR A 9 14.86 16.17 -15.46
CA THR A 9 16.32 16.33 -15.47
C THR A 9 16.74 17.65 -14.84
N GLN A 10 16.06 18.76 -15.17
CA GLN A 10 16.36 20.07 -14.61
C GLN A 10 16.09 20.15 -13.10
N HIS A 11 15.07 19.45 -12.61
CA HIS A 11 14.66 19.47 -11.20
C HIS A 11 15.05 18.21 -10.42
N TYR A 12 15.94 17.36 -10.95
CA TYR A 12 16.26 16.04 -10.41
C TYR A 12 16.55 16.04 -8.91
N TYR A 13 17.44 16.92 -8.44
CA TYR A 13 17.82 16.96 -7.01
C TYR A 13 16.65 17.36 -6.11
N ARG A 14 15.85 18.35 -6.54
CA ARG A 14 14.69 18.82 -5.79
C ARG A 14 13.59 17.76 -5.77
N ALA A 15 13.36 17.08 -6.90
CA ALA A 15 12.45 15.94 -7.00
C ALA A 15 12.86 14.80 -6.07
N SER A 16 14.13 14.42 -6.13
CA SER A 16 14.71 13.36 -5.31
C SER A 16 14.59 13.69 -3.82
N TYR A 17 14.88 14.93 -3.43
CA TYR A 17 14.73 15.38 -2.05
C TYR A 17 13.26 15.34 -1.58
N LEU A 18 12.32 15.86 -2.38
CA LEU A 18 10.89 15.86 -2.03
C LEU A 18 10.35 14.44 -1.91
N PHE A 19 10.74 13.54 -2.82
CA PHE A 19 10.39 12.13 -2.74
C PHE A 19 10.98 11.47 -1.49
N ALA A 20 12.29 11.63 -1.24
CA ALA A 20 12.95 11.06 -0.08
C ALA A 20 12.40 11.60 1.25
N ARG A 21 12.01 12.88 1.29
CA ARG A 21 11.40 13.53 2.47
C ARG A 21 10.09 12.86 2.89
N PHE A 22 9.36 12.27 1.95
CA PHE A 22 8.20 11.42 2.25
C PHE A 22 8.60 9.95 2.47
N THR A 23 9.34 9.37 1.53
CA THR A 23 9.59 7.93 1.47
C THR A 23 10.43 7.42 2.64
N VAL A 24 11.44 8.17 3.10
CA VAL A 24 12.32 7.72 4.20
C VAL A 24 11.56 7.65 5.55
N PRO A 25 10.81 8.68 5.98
CA PRO A 25 9.96 8.56 7.17
C PRO A 25 8.90 7.46 7.05
N TYR A 26 8.24 7.33 5.90
CA TYR A 26 7.26 6.27 5.66
C TYR A 26 7.86 4.87 5.85
N MET A 27 8.99 4.60 5.19
CA MET A 27 9.70 3.31 5.31
C MET A 27 10.16 3.03 6.74
N ARG A 28 10.62 4.07 7.46
CA ARG A 28 11.02 3.94 8.87
C ARG A 28 9.83 3.61 9.78
N ASN A 29 8.66 4.21 9.53
CA ASN A 29 7.46 3.95 10.31
C ASN A 29 6.95 2.53 10.08
N ILE A 30 6.93 2.07 8.82
CA ILE A 30 6.64 0.67 8.50
C ILE A 30 7.62 -0.27 9.17
N TYR A 31 8.92 0.01 9.04
CA TYR A 31 9.95 -0.83 9.66
C TYR A 31 9.72 -0.98 11.16
N ARG A 32 9.35 0.09 11.86
CA ARG A 32 9.03 0.04 13.31
C ARG A 32 7.75 -0.73 13.59
N GLU A 33 6.71 -0.50 12.81
CA GLU A 33 5.39 -1.13 12.99
C GLU A 33 5.45 -2.65 12.81
N PHE A 34 6.35 -3.14 11.95
CA PHE A 34 6.59 -4.56 11.72
C PHE A 34 7.83 -5.10 12.42
N GLU A 35 8.37 -4.38 13.41
CA GLU A 35 9.53 -4.80 14.22
C GLU A 35 10.76 -5.19 13.38
N GLY A 36 10.92 -4.56 12.21
CA GLY A 36 11.99 -4.76 11.25
C GLY A 36 11.74 -5.84 10.20
N ASP A 37 10.61 -6.54 10.26
CA ASP A 37 10.27 -7.61 9.33
C ASP A 37 9.57 -7.08 8.08
N MET A 38 10.33 -6.49 7.16
CA MET A 38 9.78 -5.93 5.92
C MET A 38 9.13 -6.97 5.00
N VAL A 39 9.52 -8.25 5.13
CA VAL A 39 8.88 -9.35 4.38
C VAL A 39 7.45 -9.57 4.88
N LEU A 40 7.22 -9.44 6.20
CA LEU A 40 5.89 -9.49 6.79
C LEU A 40 4.99 -8.36 6.26
N THR A 41 5.55 -7.15 6.09
CA THR A 41 4.83 -6.03 5.46
C THR A 41 4.43 -6.35 4.03
N LEU A 42 5.35 -6.86 3.20
CA LEU A 42 5.06 -7.19 1.80
C LEU A 42 3.98 -8.27 1.68
N VAL A 43 4.05 -9.30 2.52
CA VAL A 43 3.03 -10.36 2.56
C VAL A 43 1.66 -9.81 2.96
N LEU A 44 1.58 -8.97 4.00
CA LEU A 44 0.32 -8.36 4.41
C LEU A 44 -0.23 -7.42 3.32
N GLY A 45 0.63 -6.59 2.74
CA GLY A 45 0.27 -5.66 1.66
C GLY A 45 -0.31 -6.37 0.45
N GLU A 46 0.31 -7.47 0.02
CA GLU A 46 -0.17 -8.27 -1.12
C GLU A 46 -1.52 -8.95 -0.84
N ILE A 47 -1.72 -9.43 0.40
CA ILE A 47 -3.02 -9.97 0.81
C ILE A 47 -4.08 -8.86 0.76
N ALA A 48 -3.79 -7.70 1.35
CA ALA A 48 -4.71 -6.58 1.42
C ALA A 48 -5.12 -6.04 0.05
N THR A 49 -4.16 -5.79 -0.84
CA THR A 49 -4.43 -5.25 -2.19
C THR A 49 -5.19 -6.24 -3.05
N ARG A 50 -4.92 -7.55 -2.96
CA ARG A 50 -5.68 -8.57 -3.70
C ARG A 50 -7.07 -8.79 -3.16
N ASN A 51 -7.23 -8.82 -1.84
CA ASN A 51 -8.54 -9.00 -1.23
C ASN A 51 -9.42 -7.80 -1.57
N VAL A 52 -8.95 -6.60 -1.26
CA VAL A 52 -9.76 -5.38 -1.31
C VAL A 52 -9.79 -4.74 -2.70
N GLY A 53 -8.80 -4.99 -3.55
CA GLY A 53 -8.70 -4.43 -4.90
C GLY A 53 -9.92 -4.70 -5.76
N GLN A 54 -10.46 -5.93 -5.75
CA GLN A 54 -11.67 -6.24 -6.54
C GLN A 54 -12.89 -5.44 -6.08
N PHE A 55 -13.06 -5.18 -4.79
CA PHE A 55 -14.20 -4.42 -4.28
C PHE A 55 -14.21 -2.98 -4.85
N PHE A 56 -13.03 -2.38 -5.00
CA PHE A 56 -12.90 -1.04 -5.57
C PHE A 56 -12.76 -1.01 -7.11
N GLU A 57 -12.22 -2.06 -7.73
CA GLU A 57 -12.06 -2.16 -9.18
C GLU A 57 -13.33 -2.62 -9.90
N GLN A 58 -14.19 -3.39 -9.22
CA GLN A 58 -15.47 -3.87 -9.73
C GLN A 58 -16.56 -3.43 -8.75
N PRO A 59 -17.20 -2.26 -8.96
CA PRO A 59 -18.21 -1.76 -8.05
C PRO A 59 -19.39 -2.74 -8.04
N ALA A 60 -19.51 -3.52 -6.97
CA ALA A 60 -20.58 -4.49 -6.75
C ALA A 60 -21.94 -3.82 -6.45
N GLY A 61 -22.21 -2.65 -7.03
CA GLY A 61 -23.27 -1.74 -6.60
C GLY A 61 -22.86 -0.88 -5.40
N PRO A 62 -23.78 -0.08 -4.84
CA PRO A 62 -23.49 0.87 -3.75
C PRO A 62 -23.40 0.16 -2.40
N LEU A 63 -22.41 -0.71 -2.23
CA LEU A 63 -22.12 -1.28 -0.91
C LEU A 63 -21.27 -0.29 -0.11
N PRO A 64 -21.60 -0.01 1.16
CA PRO A 64 -20.76 0.83 2.02
C PRO A 64 -19.44 0.12 2.31
N GLU A 65 -18.34 0.86 2.41
CA GLU A 65 -17.00 0.30 2.70
C GLU A 65 -16.95 -0.46 4.04
N THR A 66 -17.84 -0.13 4.98
CA THR A 66 -17.98 -0.84 6.26
C THR A 66 -18.28 -2.32 6.12
N VAL A 67 -18.78 -2.76 4.96
CA VAL A 67 -18.97 -4.19 4.64
C VAL A 67 -17.65 -4.97 4.69
N LEU A 68 -16.52 -4.29 4.44
CA LEU A 68 -15.18 -4.87 4.52
C LEU A 68 -14.72 -5.11 5.96
N ASN A 69 -15.49 -4.73 6.99
CA ASN A 69 -15.18 -5.06 8.38
C ASN A 69 -15.73 -6.45 8.78
N ASP A 70 -16.65 -7.01 8.00
CA ASP A 70 -17.28 -8.30 8.28
C ASP A 70 -16.59 -9.44 7.48
N LEU A 71 -16.02 -10.42 8.20
CA LEU A 71 -15.34 -11.57 7.59
C LEU A 71 -16.25 -12.42 6.68
N ALA A 72 -17.54 -12.54 6.99
CA ALA A 72 -18.48 -13.30 6.16
C ALA A 72 -18.76 -12.58 4.84
N GLU A 73 -18.93 -11.26 4.88
CA GLU A 73 -19.07 -10.46 3.66
C GLU A 73 -17.77 -10.40 2.87
N GLN A 74 -16.61 -10.29 3.53
CA GLN A 74 -15.32 -10.39 2.86
C GLN A 74 -15.17 -11.71 2.09
N ARG A 75 -15.56 -12.84 2.68
CA ARG A 75 -15.55 -14.15 2.00
C ARG A 75 -16.45 -14.20 0.77
N ARG A 76 -17.54 -13.42 0.76
CA ARG A 76 -18.50 -13.34 -0.34
C ARG A 76 -18.05 -12.39 -1.46
N LEU A 77 -17.41 -11.29 -1.08
CA LEU A 77 -17.14 -10.15 -1.97
C LEU A 77 -15.71 -10.15 -2.54
N LEU A 78 -14.74 -10.71 -1.80
CA LEU A 78 -13.33 -10.56 -2.13
C LEU A 78 -12.81 -11.78 -2.88
N ARG A 79 -11.80 -11.53 -3.73
CA ARG A 79 -11.12 -12.60 -4.45
C ARG A 79 -10.30 -13.45 -3.47
N PRO A 80 -10.42 -14.78 -3.53
CA PRO A 80 -9.59 -15.65 -2.71
C PRO A 80 -8.09 -15.45 -3.05
N CYS A 81 -7.29 -15.15 -2.04
CA CYS A 81 -5.83 -15.10 -2.09
C CYS A 81 -5.27 -16.23 -1.21
N ASN A 82 -4.19 -16.88 -1.61
CA ASN A 82 -3.54 -17.92 -0.80
C ASN A 82 -2.02 -17.75 -0.79
N ALA A 83 -1.32 -18.53 0.03
CA ALA A 83 0.14 -18.42 0.16
C ALA A 83 0.90 -18.64 -1.16
N ASN A 84 0.36 -19.46 -2.08
CA ASN A 84 0.99 -19.66 -3.39
C ASN A 84 0.86 -18.41 -4.26
N SER A 85 -0.33 -17.80 -4.33
CA SER A 85 -0.52 -16.58 -5.12
C SER A 85 0.28 -15.40 -4.57
N VAL A 86 0.45 -15.31 -3.25
CA VAL A 86 1.30 -14.28 -2.62
C VAL A 86 2.78 -14.53 -2.97
N SER A 87 3.23 -15.78 -2.92
CA SER A 87 4.61 -16.13 -3.29
C SER A 87 4.90 -15.79 -4.75
N GLU A 88 3.98 -16.10 -5.66
CA GLU A 88 4.11 -15.79 -7.08
C GLU A 88 4.15 -14.28 -7.34
N ALA A 89 3.32 -13.49 -6.65
CA ALA A 89 3.28 -12.05 -6.83
C ALA A 89 4.51 -11.32 -6.29
N THR A 90 5.00 -11.77 -5.13
CA THR A 90 6.10 -11.10 -4.41
C THR A 90 7.49 -11.62 -4.80
N GLY A 91 7.57 -12.80 -5.42
CA GLY A 91 8.82 -13.53 -5.64
C GLY A 91 9.44 -14.12 -4.36
N ILE A 92 8.79 -13.98 -3.20
CA ILE A 92 9.26 -14.53 -1.93
C ILE A 92 9.01 -16.05 -1.93
N PRO A 93 9.97 -16.89 -1.47
CA PRO A 93 9.77 -18.34 -1.42
C PRO A 93 8.51 -18.76 -0.64
N ARG A 94 7.78 -19.75 -1.17
CA ARG A 94 6.51 -20.25 -0.59
C ARG A 94 6.59 -20.57 0.89
N GLU A 95 7.67 -21.22 1.32
CA GLU A 95 7.86 -21.56 2.73
C GLU A 95 8.02 -20.32 3.62
N THR A 96 8.71 -19.29 3.12
CA THR A 96 8.82 -18.01 3.80
C THR A 96 7.47 -17.32 3.88
N VAL A 97 6.70 -17.29 2.79
CA VAL A 97 5.35 -16.71 2.78
C VAL A 97 4.44 -17.43 3.77
N ARG A 98 4.41 -18.78 3.78
CA ARG A 98 3.63 -19.58 4.72
C ARG A 98 3.95 -19.21 6.17
N ARG A 99 5.23 -19.11 6.52
CA ARG A 99 5.67 -18.69 7.86
C ARG A 99 5.21 -17.27 8.20
N LYS A 100 5.26 -16.32 7.26
CA LYS A 100 4.77 -14.94 7.48
C LYS A 100 3.26 -14.89 7.63
N VAL A 101 2.52 -15.66 6.83
CA VAL A 101 1.05 -15.78 6.95
C VAL A 101 0.67 -16.29 8.33
N ASN A 102 1.31 -17.34 8.83
CA ASN A 102 1.06 -17.83 10.20
C ASN A 102 1.32 -16.74 11.24
N ALA A 103 2.42 -16.01 11.10
CA ALA A 103 2.75 -14.91 12.01
C ALA A 103 1.73 -13.73 11.93
N LEU A 104 1.10 -13.50 10.77
CA LEU A 104 0.01 -12.52 10.63
C LEU A 104 -1.31 -13.03 11.26
N ILE A 105 -1.57 -14.34 11.15
CA ILE A 105 -2.71 -15.00 11.79
C ILE A 105 -2.57 -14.94 13.32
N GLU A 106 -1.39 -15.22 13.86
CA GLU A 106 -1.09 -15.12 15.30
C GLU A 106 -1.30 -13.69 15.83
N ARG A 107 -0.96 -12.67 15.04
CA ARG A 107 -1.25 -11.26 15.35
C ARG A 107 -2.74 -10.91 15.24
N GLY A 108 -3.52 -11.77 14.59
CA GLY A 108 -4.93 -11.56 14.27
C GLY A 108 -5.15 -10.53 13.16
N TRP A 109 -4.13 -10.25 12.34
CA TRP A 109 -4.22 -9.30 11.22
C TRP A 109 -4.72 -9.98 9.94
N VAL A 110 -4.53 -11.30 9.83
CA VAL A 110 -5.03 -12.12 8.74
C VAL A 110 -5.88 -13.26 9.31
N ALA A 111 -6.96 -13.61 8.63
CA ALA A 111 -7.73 -14.83 8.87
C ALA A 111 -7.57 -15.77 7.67
N GLN A 112 -7.64 -17.08 7.93
CA GLN A 112 -7.64 -18.11 6.90
C GLN A 112 -8.94 -18.92 6.95
N ASP A 113 -9.55 -19.20 5.80
CA ASP A 113 -10.69 -20.11 5.71
C ASP A 113 -10.26 -21.59 5.53
N GLU A 114 -11.23 -22.50 5.55
CA GLU A 114 -10.99 -23.95 5.39
C GLU A 114 -10.35 -24.33 4.04
N LYS A 115 -10.49 -23.47 3.03
CA LYS A 115 -9.91 -23.66 1.68
C LYS A 115 -8.51 -23.04 1.57
N GLY A 116 -8.00 -22.44 2.64
CA GLY A 116 -6.69 -21.81 2.70
C GLY A 116 -6.67 -20.36 2.19
N HIS A 117 -7.84 -19.75 1.94
CA HIS A 117 -7.91 -18.36 1.51
C HIS A 117 -7.67 -17.39 2.65
N LEU A 118 -6.95 -16.32 2.35
CA LEU A 118 -6.48 -15.32 3.29
C LEU A 118 -7.32 -14.04 3.17
N PHE A 119 -7.65 -13.46 4.31
CA PHE A 119 -8.45 -12.25 4.46
C PHE A 119 -7.82 -11.32 5.50
N VAL A 120 -7.74 -10.02 5.21
CA VAL A 120 -7.35 -9.01 6.21
C VAL A 120 -8.50 -8.78 7.19
N THR A 121 -8.21 -8.76 8.48
CA THR A 121 -9.25 -8.61 9.53
C THR A 121 -9.52 -7.15 9.87
N GLN A 122 -10.65 -6.87 10.51
CA GLN A 122 -10.94 -5.55 11.10
C GLN A 122 -9.84 -5.10 12.07
N LYS A 123 -9.26 -6.02 12.85
CA LYS A 123 -8.15 -5.71 13.76
C LYS A 123 -6.93 -5.14 13.02
N SER A 124 -6.66 -5.62 11.80
CA SER A 124 -5.63 -5.02 10.95
C SER A 124 -6.03 -3.60 10.55
N ALA A 125 -7.26 -3.39 10.09
CA ALA A 125 -7.74 -2.05 9.70
C ALA A 125 -7.62 -1.04 10.85
N GLU A 126 -8.12 -1.40 12.05
CA GLU A 126 -8.02 -0.57 13.27
C GLU A 126 -6.56 -0.28 13.65
N ARG A 127 -5.68 -1.28 13.54
CA ARG A 127 -4.26 -1.12 13.87
C ARG A 127 -3.57 -0.09 12.96
N PHE A 128 -3.88 -0.11 11.66
CA PHE A 128 -3.24 0.74 10.67
C PHE A 128 -4.01 2.03 10.35
N GLU A 129 -5.18 2.27 10.94
CA GLU A 129 -6.01 3.46 10.68
C GLU A 129 -5.22 4.76 10.90
N ARG A 130 -4.63 4.92 12.10
CA ARG A 130 -3.83 6.09 12.43
C ARG A 130 -2.60 6.21 11.54
N PHE A 131 -1.92 5.10 11.29
CA PHE A 131 -0.76 5.04 10.39
C PHE A 131 -1.11 5.52 8.98
N MET A 132 -2.27 5.11 8.45
CA MET A 132 -2.78 5.52 7.15
C MET A 132 -3.10 7.01 7.12
N PHE A 133 -3.77 7.53 8.15
CA PHE A 133 -4.06 8.96 8.27
C PHE A 133 -2.78 9.80 8.24
N ASP A 134 -1.81 9.50 9.11
CA ASP A 134 -0.56 10.24 9.21
C ASP A 134 0.28 10.13 7.91
N THR A 135 0.22 8.96 7.24
CA THR A 135 0.86 8.75 5.94
C THR A 135 0.24 9.63 4.86
N LEU A 136 -1.09 9.71 4.78
CA LEU A 136 -1.79 10.54 3.80
C LEU A 136 -1.57 12.03 4.05
N GLU A 137 -1.57 12.46 5.31
CA GLU A 137 -1.25 13.84 5.71
C GLU A 137 0.17 14.25 5.26
N SER A 138 1.11 13.31 5.25
CA SER A 138 2.48 13.52 4.77
C SER A 138 2.62 13.40 3.24
N LEU A 139 1.88 12.47 2.62
CA LEU A 139 1.96 12.18 1.19
C LEU A 139 1.37 13.30 0.34
N LEU A 140 0.18 13.80 0.70
CA LEU A 140 -0.55 14.75 -0.14
C LEU A 140 0.24 16.05 -0.41
N PRO A 141 0.86 16.71 0.59
CA PRO A 141 1.69 17.88 0.33
C PRO A 141 2.93 17.56 -0.52
N ALA A 142 3.57 16.40 -0.31
CA ALA A 142 4.72 15.97 -1.09
C ALA A 142 4.35 15.72 -2.56
N ALA A 143 3.23 15.05 -2.80
CA ALA A 143 2.68 14.81 -4.13
C ALA A 143 2.33 16.13 -4.84
N GLN A 144 1.70 17.08 -4.15
CA GLN A 144 1.38 18.40 -4.69
C GLN A 144 2.63 19.24 -5.00
N ALA A 145 3.68 19.14 -4.18
CA ALA A 145 4.95 19.81 -4.43
C ALA A 145 5.66 19.23 -5.66
N LEU A 146 5.70 17.90 -5.77
CA LEU A 146 6.25 17.21 -6.95
C LEU A 146 5.46 17.55 -8.22
N ALA A 147 4.11 17.50 -8.16
CA ALA A 147 3.26 17.79 -9.31
C ALA A 147 3.42 19.23 -9.83
N ARG A 148 3.52 20.22 -8.93
CA ARG A 148 3.76 21.62 -9.34
C ARG A 148 5.13 21.83 -9.98
N MET A 149 6.15 21.18 -9.44
CA MET A 149 7.53 21.31 -9.92
C MET A 149 7.76 20.56 -11.24
N LEU A 150 7.07 19.44 -11.47
CA LEU A 150 7.18 18.64 -12.70
C LEU A 150 6.10 18.99 -13.73
N ALA A 151 5.35 20.08 -13.51
CA ALA A 151 4.33 20.53 -14.46
C ALA A 151 4.99 21.05 -15.75
N PRO A 152 4.39 20.84 -16.94
CA PRO A 152 4.94 21.34 -18.20
C PRO A 152 5.14 22.86 -18.18
N GLY A 153 6.32 23.33 -18.60
CA GLY A 153 6.64 24.76 -18.68
C GLY A 153 6.89 25.39 -17.31
N ALA A 154 7.37 24.62 -16.33
CA ALA A 154 7.88 25.13 -15.07
C ALA A 154 9.27 25.75 -15.26
N ALA A 155 10.11 25.14 -16.10
CA ALA A 155 11.43 25.63 -16.48
C ALA A 155 11.40 27.00 -17.17
N ALA A 156 10.48 27.20 -18.13
CA ALA A 156 10.42 28.43 -18.94
C ALA A 156 10.10 29.70 -18.12
N ARG A 157 9.52 29.55 -16.93
CA ARG A 157 9.16 30.66 -16.03
C ARG A 157 10.27 31.07 -15.08
N HIS A 158 11.39 30.34 -15.02
CA HIS A 158 12.51 30.65 -14.14
C HIS A 158 13.71 31.26 -14.88
N ASP A 159 13.72 31.22 -16.21
CA ASP A 159 14.78 31.84 -17.04
C ASP A 159 14.41 33.26 -17.55
N GLU A 160 13.21 33.77 -17.21
CA GLU A 160 12.74 35.12 -17.59
C GLU A 160 12.81 36.17 -16.44
N ASP A 161 13.26 35.77 -15.25
CA ASP A 161 13.50 36.64 -14.08
C ASP A 161 15.00 36.71 -13.73
#